data_AF-A0AAD7SJS7-F1
#
_entry.id   AF-A0AAD7SJS7-F1
#
_cell.length_a   1.000
_cell.length_b   1.000
_cell.length_c   1.000
_cell.angle_alpha   90.00
_cell.angle_beta   90.00
_cell.angle_gamma   90.00
#
_symmetry.space_group_name_H-M   'P 1'
#
loop_
_entity.id
_entity.type
_entity.pdbx_description
1 polymer ?
#
loop_
_entity_poly.entity_id
_entity_poly.type
_entity_poly.pdbx_seq_one_letter_code
_entity_poly.pdbx_strand_id
1 'polypeptide(L)'
;MRAHRIYGDKSDNPSDRPRTLIFSLLRYPDRQTVLQAARKFPLIVDGKEISFFTDYSKHTAQSQKNFFQLIKRAYDNGVHAFLLYPDRLKLIHKSKAHLSICSPVVATKFLDLLCLECPSLVTSMDSNN
;
A
#
# COMPACT_ATOMS: atom_id res chain seq x y z
N MET A 1 -1.77 14.75 22.11
CA MET A 1 -1.13 13.74 21.23
C MET A 1 -0.30 12.81 22.09
N ARG A 2 -0.06 11.55 21.67
CA ARG A 2 0.74 10.59 22.43
C ARG A 2 1.77 9.93 21.53
N ALA A 3 3.00 9.80 22.01
CA ALA A 3 4.06 9.06 21.34
C ALA A 3 4.65 8.07 22.34
N HIS A 4 4.85 6.82 21.93
CA HIS A 4 5.53 5.83 22.77
C HIS A 4 6.23 4.79 21.92
N ARG A 5 7.25 4.14 22.49
CA ARG A 5 7.94 3.01 21.86
C ARG A 5 7.16 1.73 22.08
N ILE A 6 7.14 0.86 21.07
CA ILE A 6 6.67 -0.50 21.25
C ILE A 6 7.70 -1.26 22.10
N TYR A 7 7.23 -2.03 23.07
CA TYR A 7 8.07 -2.98 23.79
C TYR A 7 8.50 -4.08 22.81
N GLY A 8 9.78 -4.07 22.43
CA GLY A 8 10.41 -5.18 21.72
C GLY A 8 11.09 -6.12 22.71
N ASP A 9 11.40 -7.33 22.25
CA ASP A 9 12.27 -8.27 22.95
C ASP A 9 13.54 -7.54 23.40
N LYS A 10 14.04 -7.90 24.58
CA LYS A 10 15.32 -7.40 25.07
C LYS A 10 16.41 -8.01 24.20
N SER A 11 16.70 -7.41 23.04
CA SER A 11 17.96 -7.68 22.36
C SER A 11 19.09 -7.30 23.31
N ASP A 12 20.08 -8.16 23.44
CA ASP A 12 21.22 -7.98 24.35
C ASP A 12 21.96 -6.65 24.13
N ASN A 13 21.79 -6.03 22.96
CA ASN A 13 22.25 -4.68 22.65
C ASN A 13 21.09 -3.75 22.23
N PRO A 14 20.74 -2.71 23.02
CA PRO A 14 19.70 -1.74 22.67
C PRO A 14 20.12 -0.77 21.54
N SER A 15 21.39 -0.77 21.14
CA SER A 15 21.93 0.07 20.07
C SER A 15 21.75 -0.51 18.67
N ASP A 16 21.44 -1.81 18.54
CA ASP A 16 21.61 -2.53 17.27
C ASP A 16 20.41 -2.40 16.33
N ARG A 17 19.22 -2.14 16.87
CA ARG A 17 18.01 -1.88 16.07
C ARG A 17 17.11 -0.84 16.72
N PRO A 18 16.85 0.32 16.07
CA PRO A 18 15.92 1.31 16.60
C PRO A 18 14.52 0.69 16.71
N ARG A 19 13.87 0.91 17.86
CA ARG A 19 12.51 0.41 18.12
C ARG A 19 11.47 1.26 17.40
N THR A 20 10.44 0.60 16.86
CA THR A 20 9.28 1.27 16.27
C THR A 20 8.58 2.15 17.31
N LEU A 21 8.25 3.37 16.91
CA LEU A 21 7.44 4.32 17.67
C LEU A 21 6.00 4.29 17.16
N ILE A 22 5.03 4.24 18.08
CA ILE A 22 3.63 4.51 17.78
C ILE A 22 3.36 5.97 18.11
N PHE A 23 2.96 6.72 17.10
CA PHE A 23 2.55 8.11 17.23
C PHE A 23 1.04 8.24 16.99
N SER A 24 0.32 8.61 18.04
CA SER A 24 -1.13 8.80 18.04
C SER A 24 -1.46 10.28 17.92
N LEU A 25 -1.96 10.67 16.75
CA LEU A 25 -2.47 12.01 16.48
C LEU A 25 -3.91 12.16 16.97
N LEU A 26 -4.28 13.38 17.36
CA LEU A 26 -5.64 13.70 17.80
C LEU A 26 -6.63 13.74 16.63
N ARG A 27 -6.18 14.22 15.47
CA ARG A 27 -7.02 14.44 14.29
C ARG A 27 -6.63 13.47 13.17
N TYR A 28 -7.66 12.86 12.57
CA TYR A 28 -7.47 11.97 11.43
C TYR A 28 -6.88 12.65 10.18
N PRO A 29 -7.28 13.88 9.80
CA PRO A 29 -6.66 14.59 8.67
C PRO A 29 -5.16 14.80 8.85
N ASP A 30 -4.71 15.16 10.06
CA ASP A 30 -3.29 15.36 10.36
C ASP A 30 -2.50 14.05 10.17
N ARG A 31 -3.07 12.92 10.60
CA ARG A 31 -2.46 11.59 10.35
C ARG A 31 -2.32 11.34 8.85
N GLN A 32 -3.33 11.69 8.05
CA GLN A 32 -3.30 11.46 6.61
C GLN A 32 -2.30 12.37 5.89
N THR A 33 -2.24 13.64 6.26
CA THR A 33 -1.28 14.60 5.67
C THR A 33 0.16 14.18 5.94
N VAL A 34 0.48 13.75 7.18
CA VAL A 34 1.81 13.22 7.53
C VAL A 34 2.14 11.97 6.70
N LEU A 35 1.23 11.01 6.59
CA LEU A 35 1.46 9.79 5.80
C LEU A 35 1.60 10.07 4.30
N GLN A 36 0.87 11.05 3.76
CA GLN A 36 1.00 11.45 2.36
C GLN A 36 2.33 12.15 2.11
N ALA A 37 2.75 13.04 3.01
CA ALA A 37 4.04 13.73 2.90
C ALA A 37 5.21 12.73 2.96
N ALA A 38 5.17 11.80 3.92
CA ALA A 38 6.21 10.78 4.10
C ALA A 38 6.35 9.80 2.91
N ARG A 39 5.30 9.61 2.10
CA ARG A 39 5.38 8.79 0.87
C ARG A 39 6.00 9.55 -0.30
N LYS A 40 5.89 10.88 -0.31
CA LYS A 40 6.38 11.74 -1.40
C LYS A 40 7.84 12.14 -1.19
N PHE A 41 8.22 12.36 0.07
CA PHE A 41 9.53 12.86 0.42
C PHE A 41 10.14 11.99 1.52
N PRO A 42 11.39 11.50 1.35
CA PRO A 42 12.09 10.78 2.40
C PRO A 42 12.35 11.70 3.59
N LEU A 43 12.08 11.25 4.81
CA LEU A 43 12.41 11.99 6.03
C LEU A 43 13.75 11.52 6.57
N ILE A 44 14.72 12.43 6.63
CA ILE A 44 16.06 12.14 7.18
C ILE A 44 16.19 12.83 8.55
N VAL A 45 16.55 12.06 9.57
CA VAL A 45 16.84 12.55 10.93
C VAL A 45 18.17 11.97 11.37
N ASP A 46 19.10 12.81 11.80
CA ASP A 46 20.46 12.42 12.19
C ASP A 46 21.18 11.55 11.15
N GLY A 47 20.98 11.88 9.87
CA GLY A 47 21.55 11.14 8.73
C GLY A 47 20.89 9.78 8.45
N LYS A 48 19.80 9.43 9.13
CA LYS A 48 19.06 8.18 8.93
C LYS A 48 17.68 8.43 8.34
N GLU A 49 17.32 7.65 7.33
CA GLU A 49 15.98 7.69 6.77
C GLU A 49 14.96 7.05 7.71
N ILE A 50 13.85 7.74 7.93
CA ILE A 50 12.73 7.28 8.75
C ILE A 50 11.51 7.11 7.86
N SER A 51 10.87 5.95 7.97
CA SER A 51 9.64 5.64 7.23
C SER A 51 8.41 5.67 8.15
N PHE A 52 7.30 6.17 7.62
CA PHE A 52 6.01 6.18 8.31
C PHE A 52 5.06 5.16 7.68
N PHE A 53 4.39 4.39 8.55
CA PHE A 53 3.39 3.41 8.13
C PHE A 53 2.12 3.57 8.97
N THR A 54 1.01 3.10 8.42
CA THR A 54 -0.27 3.01 9.13
C THR A 54 -0.25 1.86 10.12
N ASP A 55 -0.66 2.12 11.36
CA ASP A 55 -0.89 1.06 12.37
C ASP A 55 -2.19 0.30 12.06
N TYR A 56 -2.07 -0.95 11.65
CA TYR A 56 -3.18 -1.85 11.33
C TYR A 56 -3.09 -3.10 12.19
N SER A 57 -4.26 -3.69 12.50
CA SER A 57 -4.30 -5.00 13.14
C SER A 57 -3.62 -6.06 12.27
N LYS A 58 -3.11 -7.14 12.88
CA LYS A 58 -2.50 -8.27 12.14
C LYS A 58 -3.45 -8.84 11.08
N HIS A 59 -4.74 -8.97 11.42
CA HIS A 59 -5.77 -9.43 10.50
C HIS A 59 -5.89 -8.50 9.28
N THR A 60 -6.05 -7.20 9.51
CA THR A 60 -6.14 -6.20 8.43
C THR A 60 -4.90 -6.19 7.56
N ALA A 61 -3.70 -6.21 8.16
CA ALA A 61 -2.45 -6.21 7.42
C ALA A 61 -2.31 -7.46 6.53
N GLN A 62 -2.73 -8.62 7.02
CA GLN A 62 -2.70 -9.86 6.25
C GLN A 62 -3.73 -9.84 5.11
N SER A 63 -4.96 -9.38 5.37
CA SER A 63 -5.98 -9.22 4.33
C SER A 63 -5.52 -8.28 3.23
N GLN A 64 -4.90 -7.14 3.60
CA GLN A 64 -4.36 -6.17 2.63
C GLN A 64 -3.25 -6.76 1.75
N LYS A 65 -2.36 -7.60 2.31
CA LYS A 65 -1.30 -8.27 1.53
C LYS A 65 -1.84 -9.12 0.39
N ASN A 66 -3.00 -9.75 0.57
CA ASN A 66 -3.63 -10.57 -0.46
C ASN A 66 -4.01 -9.74 -1.71
N PHE A 67 -4.21 -8.43 -1.56
CA PHE A 67 -4.50 -7.53 -2.67
C PHE A 67 -3.24 -6.96 -3.35
N PHE A 68 -2.04 -7.11 -2.77
CA PHE A 68 -0.82 -6.48 -3.32
C PHE A 68 -0.46 -7.03 -4.70
N GLN A 69 -0.56 -8.35 -4.90
CA GLN A 69 -0.32 -8.97 -6.21
C GLN A 69 -1.34 -8.46 -7.25
N LEU A 70 -2.60 -8.31 -6.83
CA LEU A 70 -3.66 -7.81 -7.69
C LEU A 70 -3.48 -6.33 -8.05
N ILE A 71 -3.07 -5.50 -7.09
CA ILE A 71 -2.76 -4.09 -7.32
C ILE A 71 -1.61 -3.94 -8.31
N LYS A 72 -0.54 -4.73 -8.14
CA LYS A 72 0.59 -4.76 -9.09
C LYS A 72 0.09 -5.10 -10.49
N ARG A 73 -0.67 -6.19 -10.62
CA ARG A 73 -1.25 -6.63 -11.89
C ARG A 73 -2.16 -5.55 -12.50
N ALA A 74 -2.96 -4.85 -11.70
CA ALA A 74 -3.81 -3.78 -12.18
C ALA A 74 -2.98 -2.63 -12.79
N TYR A 75 -1.91 -2.20 -12.11
CA TYR A 75 -0.99 -1.19 -12.64
C TYR A 75 -0.30 -1.63 -13.93
N ASP A 76 0.15 -2.90 -14.00
CA ASP A 76 0.76 -3.47 -15.21
C ASP A 76 -0.21 -3.45 -16.41
N ASN A 77 -1.52 -3.47 -16.17
CA ASN A 77 -2.57 -3.39 -17.19
C ASN A 77 -3.16 -1.98 -17.37
N GLY A 78 -2.53 -0.93 -16.82
CA GLY A 78 -3.00 0.45 -16.94
C GLY A 78 -4.29 0.77 -16.16
N VAL A 79 -4.67 -0.08 -15.20
CA VAL A 79 -5.82 0.13 -14.32
C VAL A 79 -5.33 0.74 -13.01
N HIS A 80 -5.89 1.88 -12.61
CA HIS A 80 -5.55 2.47 -11.31
C HIS A 80 -6.23 1.69 -10.18
N ALA A 81 -5.47 1.36 -9.14
CA ALA A 81 -5.94 0.55 -8.02
C ALA A 81 -5.60 1.21 -6.67
N PHE A 82 -6.60 1.36 -5.80
CA PHE A 82 -6.45 1.96 -4.48
C PHE A 82 -6.95 1.00 -3.40
N LEU A 83 -6.13 0.78 -2.37
CA LEU A 83 -6.54 0.01 -1.20
C LEU A 83 -7.15 0.95 -0.15
N LEU A 84 -8.42 0.75 0.12
CA LEU A 84 -9.19 1.46 1.14
C LEU A 84 -9.24 0.63 2.42
N TYR A 85 -9.19 1.31 3.56
CA TYR A 85 -9.34 0.66 4.85
C TYR A 85 -10.75 0.06 5.00
N PRO A 86 -10.91 -1.11 5.64
CA PRO A 86 -9.84 -1.98 6.13
C PRO A 86 -9.18 -2.83 5.04
N ASP A 87 -9.95 -3.34 4.07
CA ASP A 87 -9.50 -4.34 3.09
C ASP A 87 -10.32 -4.26 1.79
N ARG A 88 -10.62 -3.04 1.33
CA ARG A 88 -11.43 -2.82 0.12
C ARG A 88 -10.56 -2.33 -1.02
N LEU A 89 -10.55 -3.05 -2.13
CA LEU A 89 -9.87 -2.60 -3.34
C LEU A 89 -10.80 -1.75 -4.21
N LYS A 90 -10.41 -0.52 -4.49
CA LYS A 90 -11.04 0.37 -5.47
C LYS A 90 -10.26 0.32 -6.78
N LEU A 91 -10.86 -0.26 -7.81
CA LEU A 91 -10.33 -0.22 -9.17
C LEU A 91 -10.94 0.95 -9.93
N ILE A 92 -10.15 1.61 -10.78
CA ILE A 92 -10.56 2.71 -11.64
C ILE A 92 -10.05 2.43 -13.05
N HIS A 93 -10.98 2.17 -13.98
CA HIS A 93 -10.70 1.94 -15.39
C HIS A 93 -11.44 2.98 -16.24
N LYS A 94 -10.70 3.62 -17.18
CA LYS A 94 -11.21 4.58 -18.18
C LYS A 94 -12.23 5.59 -17.64
N SER A 95 -12.00 6.09 -16.42
CA SER A 95 -12.82 7.12 -15.75
C SER A 95 -14.28 6.74 -15.46
N LYS A 96 -14.66 5.45 -15.51
CA LYS A 96 -16.08 5.02 -15.44
C LYS A 96 -16.40 3.95 -14.40
N ALA A 97 -15.50 3.01 -14.12
CA ALA A 97 -15.77 1.95 -13.15
C ALA A 97 -15.14 2.29 -11.78
N HIS A 98 -15.97 2.51 -10.77
CA HIS A 98 -15.55 2.61 -9.36
C HIS A 98 -16.19 1.48 -8.58
N LEU A 99 -15.51 0.34 -8.46
CA LEU A 99 -16.02 -0.75 -7.62
C LEU A 99 -15.11 -0.94 -6.41
N SER A 100 -15.71 -0.96 -5.21
CA SER A 100 -15.04 -1.35 -3.97
C SER A 100 -15.27 -2.84 -3.71
N ILE A 101 -14.25 -3.67 -3.91
CA ILE A 101 -14.33 -5.12 -3.77
C ILE A 101 -13.63 -5.55 -2.48
N CYS A 102 -14.30 -6.40 -1.68
CA CYS A 102 -13.78 -6.92 -0.41
C CYS A 102 -13.13 -8.31 -0.54
N SER A 103 -13.27 -8.98 -1.68
CA SER A 103 -12.74 -10.32 -1.93
C SER A 103 -11.68 -10.32 -3.04
N PRO A 104 -10.48 -10.87 -2.79
CA PRO A 104 -9.41 -10.91 -3.79
C PRO A 104 -9.79 -11.78 -5.00
N VAL A 105 -10.52 -12.88 -4.79
CA VAL A 105 -10.94 -13.79 -5.87
C VAL A 105 -11.89 -13.09 -6.86
N VAL A 106 -12.86 -12.35 -6.33
CA VAL A 106 -13.81 -11.58 -7.16
C VAL A 106 -13.07 -10.47 -7.89
N ALA A 107 -12.14 -9.81 -7.22
CA ALA A 107 -11.38 -8.71 -7.78
C ALA A 107 -10.43 -9.16 -8.91
N THR A 108 -9.83 -10.35 -8.81
CA THR A 108 -9.04 -10.95 -9.91
C THR A 108 -9.89 -11.22 -11.13
N LYS A 109 -11.02 -11.93 -10.98
CA LYS A 109 -11.95 -12.21 -12.08
C LYS A 109 -12.40 -10.92 -12.76
N PHE A 110 -12.68 -9.89 -11.97
CA PHE A 110 -13.08 -8.60 -12.50
C PHE A 110 -11.94 -7.89 -13.25
N LEU A 111 -10.71 -7.94 -12.73
CA LEU A 111 -9.56 -7.41 -13.45
C LEU A 111 -9.35 -8.12 -14.79
N ASP A 112 -9.51 -9.45 -14.82
CA ASP A 112 -9.44 -10.23 -16.05
C ASP A 112 -10.50 -9.76 -17.07
N LEU A 113 -11.75 -9.55 -16.63
CA LEU A 113 -12.82 -9.01 -17.49
C LEU A 113 -12.50 -7.62 -18.05
N LEU A 114 -11.96 -6.72 -17.22
CA LEU A 114 -11.54 -5.38 -17.67
C LEU A 114 -10.40 -5.44 -18.70
N CYS A 115 -9.50 -6.41 -18.57
CA CYS A 115 -8.40 -6.60 -19.52
C CYS A 115 -8.90 -7.20 -20.85
N LEU A 116 -9.92 -8.06 -20.83
CA LEU A 116 -10.52 -8.66 -22.03
C LEU A 116 -11.28 -7.64 -22.90
N GLU A 117 -11.82 -6.57 -22.29
CA GLU A 117 -12.41 -5.45 -23.03
C GLU A 117 -11.37 -4.60 -23.81
N CYS A 118 -10.07 -4.93 -23.72
CA CYS A 118 -9.01 -4.29 -24.48
C CYS A 118 -8.29 -5.29 -25.41
N PRO A 119 -8.75 -5.49 -26.66
CA PRO A 119 -7.93 -6.15 -27.67
C PRO A 119 -6.97 -5.11 -28.26
N SER A 120 -5.85 -4.84 -27.58
CA SER A 120 -4.56 -4.44 -28.17
C SER A 120 -3.63 -3.85 -27.11
N LEU A 121 -2.62 -4.64 -26.72
CA LEU A 121 -1.21 -4.28 -26.81
C LEU A 121 -0.44 -5.61 -26.81
N VAL A 122 -0.53 -6.35 -27.92
CA VAL A 122 0.42 -7.43 -28.23
C VAL A 122 1.47 -6.86 -29.17
N THR A 123 2.73 -6.89 -28.73
CA THR A 123 3.99 -7.26 -29.42
C THR A 123 5.14 -6.55 -28.70
N SER A 124 5.93 -7.24 -27.87
CA SER A 124 7.17 -7.92 -28.26
C SER A 124 8.13 -7.02 -29.05
N MET A 125 9.23 -6.61 -28.43
CA MET A 125 10.50 -6.33 -29.08
C MET A 125 11.61 -6.79 -28.12
N ASP A 126 11.88 -8.08 -28.14
CA ASP A 126 13.22 -8.62 -27.86
C ASP A 126 14.09 -8.36 -29.11
N SER A 127 15.39 -8.09 -28.90
CA SER A 127 16.51 -8.16 -29.87
C SER A 127 16.85 -6.91 -30.71
N ASN A 128 17.90 -6.16 -30.28
CA ASN A 128 19.10 -5.77 -31.06
C ASN A 128 19.71 -4.45 -30.56
N ASN A 129 20.74 -4.52 -29.71
CA ASN A 129 22.13 -4.09 -29.96
C ASN A 129 22.95 -4.21 -28.66
#